data_AF-A0A2P2FZV9-F1
#
_entry.id   AF-A0A2P2FZV9-F1
#
_cell.length_a   1.000
_cell.length_b   1.000
_cell.length_c   1.000
_cell.angle_alpha   90.00
_cell.angle_beta   90.00
_cell.angle_gamma   90.00
#
_symmetry.space_group_name_H-M   'P 1'
#
loop_
_entity.id
_entity.type
_entity.pdbx_description
1 polymer ?
#
loop_
_entity_poly.entity_id
_entity_poly.type
_entity_poly.pdbx_seq_one_letter_code
_entity_poly.pdbx_strand_id
1 'polypeptide(L)'
;MNRTRVVVLGAGIVGAACARELSRAGFDVVVVDRGRPAGGTTSHGEGNILVSDKGPGAELELAKLSTALWPQMVADLADEDARAASAIEYDPKGGIVVATTADGARALAAFAASQTGVRAEPLSLKEVAEAEPALTREVTAAFHYPEDAQVQPAGAALALLGSALRHGARLRSDTEVVGATVHSGRITGVRVPGEVIEADVVVNAAGPWAGQVSARLGAPIAVRPRRGEVLVTTPMPGVVRHKVYDADYVGAVGADSGALQTSAVVESTWGGTVLIGSSRRRVDFDDAIRPDVLSAIAAKALRLFPALADAAIMRAYGGFRPYVDDHLPVLGEDPRLGNLWHATGHEGAGIGLSVGTARLLRELLTGTEPAMPVEEFTVDRPAVLAEVAA
;
A
#
# COMPACT_ATOMS: atom_id res chain seq x y z
N MET A 1 1.09 -34.66 -11.71
CA MET A 1 2.26 -33.78 -11.57
C MET A 1 2.16 -33.07 -10.23
N ASN A 2 3.20 -33.07 -9.41
CA ASN A 2 3.17 -32.33 -8.14
C ASN A 2 3.10 -30.83 -8.45
N ARG A 3 2.14 -30.12 -7.85
CA ARG A 3 2.04 -28.66 -7.92
C ARG A 3 3.20 -28.06 -7.12
N THR A 4 3.84 -27.01 -7.64
CA THR A 4 4.87 -26.25 -6.91
C THR A 4 4.25 -25.67 -5.63
N ARG A 5 4.85 -26.00 -4.47
CA ARG A 5 4.40 -25.53 -3.15
C ARG A 5 4.94 -24.15 -2.87
N VAL A 6 4.05 -23.19 -2.63
CA VAL A 6 4.43 -21.82 -2.31
C VAL A 6 3.95 -21.46 -0.93
N VAL A 7 4.83 -20.94 -0.09
CA VAL A 7 4.47 -20.36 1.21
C VAL A 7 4.54 -18.84 1.11
N VAL A 8 3.41 -18.16 1.31
CA VAL A 8 3.33 -16.70 1.36
C VAL A 8 3.33 -16.25 2.81
N LEU A 9 4.31 -15.42 3.20
CA LEU A 9 4.49 -14.90 4.55
C LEU A 9 3.82 -13.54 4.68
N GLY A 10 2.72 -13.48 5.42
CA GLY A 10 1.89 -12.30 5.61
C GLY A 10 0.56 -12.38 4.86
N ALA A 11 -0.53 -12.14 5.57
CA ALA A 11 -1.90 -12.11 5.09
C ALA A 11 -2.46 -10.67 5.04
N GLY A 12 -1.60 -9.68 4.83
CA GLY A 12 -1.98 -8.33 4.42
C GLY A 12 -2.37 -8.26 2.94
N ILE A 13 -2.69 -7.07 2.44
CA ILE A 13 -3.16 -6.88 1.06
C ILE A 13 -2.22 -7.46 0.00
N VAL A 14 -0.90 -7.25 0.13
CA VAL A 14 0.08 -7.75 -0.85
C VAL A 14 0.15 -9.27 -0.82
N GLY A 15 0.24 -9.87 0.36
CA GLY A 15 0.25 -11.33 0.50
C GLY A 15 -1.05 -11.98 0.05
N ALA A 16 -2.20 -11.37 0.31
CA ALA A 16 -3.50 -11.81 -0.17
C ALA A 16 -3.61 -11.76 -1.71
N ALA A 17 -3.14 -10.66 -2.33
CA ALA A 17 -3.07 -10.52 -3.78
C ALA A 17 -2.16 -11.59 -4.41
N CYS A 18 -0.96 -11.78 -3.85
CA CYS A 18 -0.02 -12.81 -4.30
C CYS A 18 -0.61 -14.21 -4.17
N ALA A 19 -1.22 -14.53 -3.03
CA ALA A 19 -1.85 -15.82 -2.79
C ALA A 19 -2.98 -16.08 -3.81
N ARG A 20 -3.79 -15.07 -4.14
CA ARG A 20 -4.85 -15.19 -5.15
C ARG A 20 -4.27 -15.51 -6.53
N GLU A 21 -3.34 -14.71 -7.02
CA GLU A 21 -2.74 -14.89 -8.35
C GLU A 21 -2.07 -16.27 -8.48
N LEU A 22 -1.30 -16.69 -7.46
CA LEU A 22 -0.59 -17.97 -7.47
C LEU A 22 -1.55 -19.17 -7.36
N SER A 23 -2.60 -19.07 -6.54
CA SER A 23 -3.57 -20.18 -6.43
C SER A 23 -4.33 -20.40 -7.73
N ARG A 24 -4.72 -19.31 -8.41
CA ARG A 24 -5.36 -19.34 -9.73
C ARG A 24 -4.42 -19.84 -10.83
N ALA A 25 -3.13 -19.58 -10.71
CA ALA A 25 -2.10 -20.08 -11.62
C ALA A 25 -1.72 -21.56 -11.39
N GLY A 26 -2.35 -22.25 -10.43
CA GLY A 26 -2.11 -23.67 -10.22
C GLY A 26 -1.02 -24.02 -9.22
N PHE A 27 -0.51 -23.06 -8.44
CA PHE A 27 0.43 -23.34 -7.34
C PHE A 27 -0.30 -23.94 -6.12
N ASP A 28 0.38 -24.75 -5.30
CA ASP A 28 -0.13 -25.21 -4.00
C ASP A 28 0.25 -24.19 -2.91
N VAL A 29 -0.67 -23.30 -2.56
CA VAL A 29 -0.36 -22.11 -1.76
C VAL A 29 -0.74 -22.30 -0.29
N VAL A 30 0.19 -21.97 0.62
CA VAL A 30 -0.08 -21.79 2.05
C VAL A 30 0.26 -20.36 2.44
N VAL A 31 -0.71 -19.61 2.95
CA VAL A 31 -0.50 -18.29 3.54
C VAL A 31 -0.28 -18.47 5.04
N VAL A 32 0.81 -17.91 5.56
CA VAL A 32 1.18 -17.96 6.98
C VAL A 32 1.23 -16.54 7.52
N ASP A 33 0.48 -16.26 8.59
CA ASP A 33 0.50 -14.97 9.26
C ASP A 33 0.61 -15.17 10.77
N ARG A 34 1.42 -14.35 11.44
CA ARG A 34 1.62 -14.39 12.89
C ARG A 34 0.40 -13.93 13.69
N GLY A 35 -0.56 -13.27 13.04
CA GLY A 35 -1.81 -12.82 13.65
C GLY A 35 -2.99 -13.07 12.73
N ARG A 36 -3.97 -12.17 12.81
CA ARG A 36 -5.18 -12.25 11.99
C ARG A 36 -4.94 -11.63 10.61
N PRO A 37 -5.57 -12.19 9.54
CA PRO A 37 -5.54 -11.59 8.21
C PRO A 37 -5.92 -10.11 8.22
N ALA A 38 -5.24 -9.33 7.38
CA ALA A 38 -5.35 -7.87 7.28
C ALA A 38 -5.03 -7.07 8.57
N GLY A 39 -4.64 -7.70 9.68
CA GLY A 39 -4.47 -7.04 10.99
C GLY A 39 -3.22 -6.17 11.15
N GLY A 40 -2.30 -6.20 10.18
CA GLY A 40 -1.12 -5.34 10.15
C GLY A 40 -1.39 -3.96 9.54
N THR A 41 -0.47 -3.48 8.70
CA THR A 41 -0.56 -2.17 8.01
C THR A 41 -1.86 -2.00 7.23
N THR A 42 -2.37 -3.08 6.63
CA THR A 42 -3.58 -3.05 5.80
C THR A 42 -4.78 -2.43 6.54
N SER A 43 -5.13 -2.88 7.75
CA SER A 43 -6.25 -2.30 8.52
C SER A 43 -5.97 -0.92 9.14
N HIS A 44 -4.76 -0.40 8.94
CA HIS A 44 -4.29 0.89 9.48
C HIS A 44 -3.88 1.86 8.36
N GLY A 45 -4.36 1.63 7.12
CA GLY A 45 -4.21 2.55 6.00
C GLY A 45 -5.55 3.15 5.56
N GLU A 46 -5.49 4.09 4.63
CA GLU A 46 -6.66 4.83 4.14
C GLU A 46 -7.31 4.21 2.89
N GLY A 47 -6.70 3.17 2.31
CA GLY A 47 -7.32 2.42 1.19
C GLY A 47 -7.03 2.97 -0.20
N ASN A 48 -5.93 3.70 -0.33
CA ASN A 48 -5.63 4.51 -1.50
C ASN A 48 -5.11 3.72 -2.71
N ILE A 49 -5.70 3.99 -3.87
CA ILE A 49 -5.23 3.56 -5.21
C ILE A 49 -4.96 4.83 -6.00
N LEU A 50 -3.70 5.24 -6.06
CA LEU A 50 -3.32 6.56 -6.57
C LEU A 50 -2.29 6.47 -7.68
N VAL A 51 -2.45 7.35 -8.66
CA VAL A 51 -1.39 7.75 -9.60
C VAL A 51 -0.92 9.17 -9.33
N SER A 52 -1.77 9.97 -8.69
CA SER A 52 -1.54 11.40 -8.45
C SER A 52 -0.34 11.72 -7.56
N ASP A 53 0.15 10.77 -6.76
CA ASP A 53 1.28 10.96 -5.84
C ASP A 53 2.61 10.41 -6.34
N LYS A 54 2.67 9.92 -7.59
CA LYS A 54 3.86 9.25 -8.12
C LYS A 54 4.50 10.06 -9.24
N GLY A 55 5.74 10.47 -9.01
CA GLY A 55 6.57 11.07 -10.06
C GLY A 55 6.93 10.05 -11.14
N PRO A 56 7.47 10.51 -12.29
CA PRO A 56 7.92 9.62 -13.35
C PRO A 56 8.93 8.59 -12.86
N GLY A 57 8.78 7.33 -13.28
CA GLY A 57 9.66 6.23 -12.89
C GLY A 57 8.92 4.90 -12.75
N ALA A 58 9.62 3.87 -12.29
CA ALA A 58 9.07 2.52 -12.19
C ALA A 58 7.83 2.44 -11.28
N GLU A 59 7.78 3.16 -10.16
CA GLU A 59 6.61 3.14 -9.28
C GLU A 59 5.34 3.66 -9.97
N LEU A 60 5.45 4.71 -10.79
CA LEU A 60 4.31 5.24 -11.54
C LEU A 60 3.81 4.23 -12.59
N GLU A 61 4.71 3.55 -13.29
CA GLU A 61 4.31 2.50 -14.25
C GLU A 61 3.62 1.32 -13.54
N LEU A 62 4.11 0.91 -12.37
CA LEU A 62 3.45 -0.10 -11.55
C LEU A 62 2.08 0.38 -11.05
N ALA A 63 1.95 1.66 -10.70
CA ALA A 63 0.67 2.24 -10.29
C ALA A 63 -0.34 2.29 -11.44
N LYS A 64 0.09 2.66 -12.65
CA LYS A 64 -0.75 2.64 -13.85
C LYS A 64 -1.25 1.24 -14.16
N LEU A 65 -0.35 0.24 -14.15
CA LEU A 65 -0.70 -1.17 -14.29
C LEU A 65 -1.72 -1.61 -13.23
N SER A 66 -1.42 -1.36 -11.96
CA SER A 66 -2.24 -1.81 -10.84
C SER A 66 -3.61 -1.13 -10.82
N THR A 67 -3.67 0.17 -11.13
CA THR A 67 -4.93 0.95 -11.22
C THR A 67 -5.83 0.43 -12.34
N ALA A 68 -5.26 0.05 -13.49
CA ALA A 68 -6.02 -0.57 -14.58
C ALA A 68 -6.58 -1.96 -14.22
N LEU A 69 -5.89 -2.69 -13.33
CA LEU A 69 -6.29 -4.03 -12.88
C LEU A 69 -7.37 -4.01 -11.78
N TRP A 70 -7.45 -2.96 -10.97
CA TRP A 70 -8.38 -2.91 -9.83
C TRP A 70 -9.86 -3.07 -10.22
N PRO A 71 -10.41 -2.39 -11.23
CA PRO A 71 -11.79 -2.60 -11.67
C PRO A 71 -12.06 -4.03 -12.12
N GLN A 72 -11.11 -4.64 -12.84
CA GLN A 72 -11.20 -6.03 -13.29
C GLN A 72 -11.16 -6.99 -12.09
N MET A 73 -10.30 -6.74 -11.10
CA MET A 73 -10.22 -7.50 -9.86
C MET A 73 -11.56 -7.48 -9.10
N VAL A 74 -12.19 -6.32 -9.00
CA VAL A 74 -13.51 -6.18 -8.35
C VAL A 74 -14.59 -6.96 -9.10
N ALA A 75 -14.60 -6.89 -10.44
CA ALA A 75 -15.55 -7.62 -11.28
C ALA A 75 -15.37 -9.15 -11.14
N ASP A 76 -14.13 -9.64 -11.25
CA ASP A 76 -13.80 -11.05 -11.04
C ASP A 76 -14.28 -11.54 -9.66
N LEU A 77 -14.03 -10.74 -8.62
CA LEU A 77 -14.47 -11.08 -7.26
C LEU A 77 -15.99 -11.05 -7.12
N ALA A 78 -16.69 -10.19 -7.85
CA ALA A 78 -18.15 -10.14 -7.83
C ALA A 78 -18.76 -11.41 -8.46
N ASP A 79 -18.14 -11.92 -9.53
CA ASP A 79 -18.53 -13.18 -10.17
C ASP A 79 -18.26 -14.39 -9.26
N GLU A 80 -17.19 -14.35 -8.47
CA GLU A 80 -16.85 -15.41 -7.51
C GLU A 80 -17.68 -15.36 -6.22
N ASP A 81 -17.85 -14.16 -5.65
CA ASP A 81 -18.51 -13.90 -4.37
C ASP A 81 -18.88 -12.41 -4.24
N ALA A 82 -20.12 -12.09 -4.63
CA ALA A 82 -20.67 -10.74 -4.56
C ALA A 82 -20.56 -10.08 -3.17
N ARG A 83 -20.61 -10.86 -2.06
CA ARG A 83 -20.46 -10.29 -0.72
C ARG A 83 -19.01 -9.87 -0.45
N ALA A 84 -18.06 -10.70 -0.86
CA ALA A 84 -16.64 -10.36 -0.77
C ALA A 84 -16.31 -9.13 -1.63
N ALA A 85 -16.83 -9.05 -2.85
CA ALA A 85 -16.65 -7.89 -3.72
C ALA A 85 -17.25 -6.60 -3.12
N SER A 86 -18.44 -6.69 -2.52
CA SER A 86 -19.05 -5.54 -1.83
C SER A 86 -18.22 -5.04 -0.65
N ALA A 87 -17.50 -5.93 0.05
CA ALA A 87 -16.64 -5.54 1.17
C ALA A 87 -15.39 -4.75 0.73
N ILE A 88 -15.04 -4.76 -0.56
CA ILE A 88 -13.94 -3.96 -1.11
C ILE A 88 -14.29 -2.47 -1.06
N GLU A 89 -15.58 -2.11 -1.16
CA GLU A 89 -16.05 -0.72 -1.24
C GLU A 89 -15.23 0.09 -2.26
N TYR A 90 -14.99 -0.48 -3.46
CA TYR A 90 -14.24 0.19 -4.51
C TYR A 90 -14.98 1.44 -4.98
N ASP A 91 -14.34 2.59 -4.78
CA ASP A 91 -14.90 3.91 -5.01
C ASP A 91 -13.97 4.72 -5.94
N PRO A 92 -14.25 4.74 -7.26
CA PRO A 92 -13.48 5.49 -8.25
C PRO A 92 -13.88 6.97 -8.26
N LYS A 93 -13.83 7.61 -7.09
CA LYS A 93 -14.24 9.00 -6.89
C LYS A 93 -13.24 10.04 -7.41
N GLY A 94 -12.08 9.62 -7.89
CA GLY A 94 -11.02 10.53 -8.33
C GLY A 94 -10.31 11.24 -7.16
N GLY A 95 -9.22 11.92 -7.53
CA GLY A 95 -8.39 12.71 -6.63
C GLY A 95 -8.29 14.15 -7.10
N ILE A 96 -8.21 15.09 -6.17
CA ILE A 96 -7.93 16.50 -6.44
C ILE A 96 -6.70 16.90 -5.63
N VAL A 97 -5.60 17.18 -6.33
CA VAL A 97 -4.39 17.71 -5.71
C VAL A 97 -4.46 19.23 -5.77
N VAL A 98 -4.26 19.91 -4.65
CA VAL A 98 -4.45 21.36 -4.54
C VAL A 98 -3.19 22.05 -4.05
N ALA A 99 -2.98 23.29 -4.48
CA ALA A 99 -1.99 24.18 -3.90
C ALA A 99 -2.68 25.44 -3.37
N THR A 100 -2.18 25.98 -2.26
CA THR A 100 -2.68 27.22 -1.63
C THR A 100 -1.70 28.39 -1.72
N THR A 101 -0.53 28.16 -2.34
CA THR A 101 0.50 29.16 -2.55
C THR A 101 0.90 29.23 -4.02
N ALA A 102 1.38 30.41 -4.47
CA ALA A 102 1.86 30.58 -5.83
C ALA A 102 3.03 29.64 -6.17
N ASP A 103 3.89 29.32 -5.19
CA ASP A 103 5.02 28.41 -5.37
C ASP A 103 4.54 26.95 -5.48
N GLY A 104 3.62 26.54 -4.60
CA GLY A 104 2.95 25.25 -4.68
C GLY A 104 2.20 25.06 -5.99
N ALA A 105 1.55 26.11 -6.52
CA ALA A 105 0.86 26.06 -7.81
C ALA A 105 1.83 25.78 -8.97
N ARG A 106 3.01 26.40 -8.98
CA ARG A 106 4.04 26.14 -10.00
C ARG A 106 4.61 24.73 -9.87
N ALA A 107 4.87 24.29 -8.64
CA ALA A 107 5.37 22.94 -8.37
C ALA A 107 4.34 21.87 -8.80
N LEU A 108 3.07 22.06 -8.46
CA LEU A 108 1.98 21.16 -8.82
C LEU A 108 1.81 21.06 -10.33
N ALA A 109 1.80 22.20 -11.04
CA ALA A 109 1.70 22.21 -12.50
C ALA A 109 2.89 21.51 -13.16
N ALA A 110 4.11 21.73 -12.67
CA ALA A 110 5.31 21.06 -13.16
C ALA A 110 5.27 19.55 -12.90
N PHE A 111 4.81 19.13 -11.72
CA PHE A 111 4.63 17.73 -11.36
C PHE A 111 3.61 17.05 -12.28
N ALA A 112 2.41 17.62 -12.42
CA ALA A 112 1.37 17.12 -13.31
C ALA A 112 1.87 17.00 -14.76
N ALA A 113 2.60 17.99 -15.26
CA ALA A 113 3.19 17.96 -16.61
C ALA A 113 4.29 16.90 -16.79
N SER A 114 4.94 16.47 -15.71
CA SER A 114 5.99 15.45 -15.76
C SER A 114 5.44 14.03 -15.90
N GLN A 115 4.20 13.79 -15.46
CA GLN A 115 3.59 12.45 -15.43
C GLN A 115 3.10 12.04 -16.83
N THR A 116 3.81 11.12 -17.47
CA THR A 116 3.42 10.61 -18.80
C THR A 116 2.40 9.48 -18.69
N GLY A 117 1.32 9.57 -19.47
CA GLY A 117 0.25 8.56 -19.48
C GLY A 117 -0.64 8.56 -18.23
N VAL A 118 -0.67 9.67 -17.50
CA VAL A 118 -1.62 9.97 -16.41
C VAL A 118 -2.51 11.12 -16.84
N ARG A 119 -3.82 11.06 -16.57
CA ARG A 119 -4.69 12.22 -16.78
C ARG A 119 -4.63 13.13 -15.56
N ALA A 120 -3.98 14.27 -15.71
CA ALA A 120 -3.97 15.35 -14.74
C ALA A 120 -4.68 16.57 -15.35
N GLU A 121 -5.95 16.75 -14.99
CA GLU A 121 -6.82 17.77 -15.58
C GLU A 121 -6.79 19.04 -14.72
N PRO A 122 -6.28 20.19 -15.20
CA PRO A 122 -6.30 21.42 -14.43
C PRO A 122 -7.75 21.86 -14.19
N LEU A 123 -8.07 22.24 -12.95
CA LEU A 123 -9.38 22.79 -12.59
C LEU A 123 -9.28 24.30 -12.37
N SER A 124 -10.26 25.04 -12.90
CA SER A 124 -10.49 26.43 -12.50
C SER A 124 -11.00 26.51 -11.06
N LEU A 125 -10.84 27.68 -10.42
CA LEU A 125 -11.33 27.88 -9.04
C LEU A 125 -12.84 27.67 -8.91
N LYS A 126 -13.60 27.94 -9.98
CA LYS A 126 -15.04 27.67 -10.03
C LYS A 126 -15.31 26.16 -10.01
N GLU A 127 -14.61 25.39 -10.86
CA GLU A 127 -14.75 23.94 -10.92
C GLU A 127 -14.32 23.29 -9.60
N VAL A 128 -13.25 23.79 -8.96
CA VAL A 128 -12.85 23.35 -7.61
C VAL A 128 -13.98 23.59 -6.60
N ALA A 129 -14.62 24.76 -6.61
CA ALA A 129 -15.70 25.06 -5.66
C ALA A 129 -16.96 24.22 -5.91
N GLU A 130 -17.22 23.82 -7.16
CA GLU A 130 -18.31 22.92 -7.53
C GLU A 130 -18.01 21.46 -7.13
N ALA A 131 -16.79 21.00 -7.40
CA ALA A 131 -16.30 19.66 -7.06
C ALA A 131 -16.19 19.45 -5.55
N GLU A 132 -15.62 20.43 -4.81
CA GLU A 132 -15.42 20.40 -3.36
C GLU A 132 -15.95 21.68 -2.68
N PRO A 133 -17.25 21.76 -2.39
CA PRO A 133 -17.85 22.96 -1.80
C PRO A 133 -17.30 23.32 -0.42
N ALA A 134 -16.86 22.32 0.36
CA ALA A 134 -16.33 22.50 1.71
C ALA A 134 -14.83 22.84 1.75
N LEU A 135 -14.14 22.79 0.61
CA LEU A 135 -12.74 23.13 0.49
C LEU A 135 -12.53 24.65 0.64
N THR A 136 -11.40 25.03 1.21
CA THR A 136 -10.95 26.42 1.32
C THR A 136 -10.98 27.15 -0.03
N ARG A 137 -11.22 28.46 0.01
CA ARG A 137 -11.16 29.34 -1.17
C ARG A 137 -9.78 29.94 -1.41
N GLU A 138 -8.80 29.59 -0.56
CA GLU A 138 -7.40 29.98 -0.71
C GLU A 138 -6.64 29.13 -1.74
N VAL A 139 -7.31 28.18 -2.42
CA VAL A 139 -6.71 27.38 -3.50
C VAL A 139 -6.24 28.28 -4.63
N THR A 140 -4.97 28.12 -5.03
CA THR A 140 -4.33 28.84 -6.14
C THR A 140 -4.21 28.00 -7.40
N ALA A 141 -4.17 26.66 -7.27
CA ALA A 141 -4.19 25.71 -8.38
C ALA A 141 -4.74 24.37 -7.91
N ALA A 142 -5.37 23.63 -8.82
CA ALA A 142 -5.82 22.27 -8.57
C ALA A 142 -5.76 21.42 -9.83
N PHE A 143 -5.47 20.14 -9.67
CA PHE A 143 -5.52 19.13 -10.73
C PHE A 143 -6.38 17.97 -10.30
N HIS A 144 -7.30 17.56 -11.18
CA HIS A 144 -8.14 16.39 -11.04
C HIS A 144 -7.49 15.17 -11.69
N TYR A 145 -7.48 14.06 -10.95
CA TYR A 145 -6.95 12.76 -11.33
C TYR A 145 -8.10 11.74 -11.32
N PRO A 146 -8.78 11.51 -12.45
CA PRO A 146 -9.94 10.63 -12.51
C PRO A 146 -9.62 9.14 -12.28
N GLU A 147 -8.35 8.73 -12.41
CA GLU A 147 -7.92 7.35 -12.15
C GLU A 147 -7.77 7.01 -10.67
N ASP A 148 -7.64 8.01 -9.80
CA ASP A 148 -7.52 7.78 -8.37
C ASP A 148 -8.80 7.17 -7.80
N ALA A 149 -8.64 6.20 -6.90
CA ALA A 149 -9.74 5.49 -6.28
C ALA A 149 -9.43 5.14 -4.82
N GLN A 150 -10.45 4.69 -4.11
CA GLN A 150 -10.33 4.18 -2.75
C GLN A 150 -10.99 2.80 -2.64
N VAL A 151 -10.54 2.02 -1.67
CA VAL A 151 -11.18 0.78 -1.20
C VAL A 151 -11.24 0.75 0.33
N GLN A 152 -12.10 -0.08 0.90
CA GLN A 152 -11.98 -0.50 2.29
C GLN A 152 -10.76 -1.46 2.41
N PRO A 153 -9.68 -1.08 3.10
CA PRO A 153 -8.41 -1.82 3.05
C PRO A 153 -8.50 -3.27 3.52
N ALA A 154 -9.18 -3.49 4.65
CA ALA A 154 -9.30 -4.81 5.25
C ALA A 154 -10.24 -5.70 4.44
N GLY A 155 -11.35 -5.15 3.96
CA GLY A 155 -12.30 -5.81 3.08
C GLY A 155 -11.67 -6.21 1.76
N ALA A 156 -10.86 -5.33 1.15
CA ALA A 156 -10.08 -5.66 -0.05
C ALA A 156 -9.14 -6.85 0.18
N ALA A 157 -8.34 -6.83 1.25
CA ALA A 157 -7.43 -7.94 1.56
C ALA A 157 -8.16 -9.24 1.88
N LEU A 158 -9.25 -9.18 2.65
CA LEU A 158 -10.06 -10.36 2.98
C LEU A 158 -10.79 -10.93 1.75
N ALA A 159 -11.24 -10.09 0.82
CA ALA A 159 -11.86 -10.53 -0.43
C ALA A 159 -10.84 -11.28 -1.31
N LEU A 160 -9.64 -10.74 -1.46
CA LEU A 160 -8.54 -11.38 -2.21
C LEU A 160 -8.11 -12.70 -1.55
N LEU A 161 -7.93 -12.71 -0.23
CA LEU A 161 -7.57 -13.92 0.50
C LEU A 161 -8.68 -14.97 0.41
N GLY A 162 -9.95 -14.55 0.54
CA GLY A 162 -11.10 -15.44 0.35
C GLY A 162 -11.12 -16.07 -1.03
N SER A 163 -10.82 -15.30 -2.08
CA SER A 163 -10.64 -15.82 -3.44
C SER A 163 -9.50 -16.83 -3.53
N ALA A 164 -8.33 -16.56 -2.94
CA ALA A 164 -7.23 -17.52 -2.89
C ALA A 164 -7.66 -18.85 -2.25
N LEU A 165 -8.38 -18.81 -1.12
CA LEU A 165 -8.87 -19.99 -0.41
C LEU A 165 -9.88 -20.79 -1.25
N ARG A 166 -10.79 -20.12 -1.99
CA ARG A 166 -11.70 -20.79 -2.94
C ARG A 166 -10.95 -21.52 -4.06
N HIS A 167 -9.75 -21.05 -4.41
CA HIS A 167 -8.88 -21.67 -5.41
C HIS A 167 -7.87 -22.67 -4.80
N GLY A 168 -8.10 -23.10 -3.56
CA GLY A 168 -7.35 -24.17 -2.92
C GLY A 168 -6.16 -23.72 -2.05
N ALA A 169 -5.94 -22.41 -1.89
CA ALA A 169 -4.99 -21.93 -0.89
C ALA A 169 -5.40 -22.37 0.52
N ARG A 170 -4.43 -22.46 1.41
CA ARG A 170 -4.65 -22.72 2.85
C ARG A 170 -4.14 -21.54 3.66
N LEU A 171 -4.85 -21.16 4.72
CA LEU A 171 -4.41 -20.14 5.67
C LEU A 171 -3.96 -20.79 6.98
N ARG A 172 -2.84 -20.33 7.52
CA ARG A 172 -2.33 -20.58 8.87
C ARG A 172 -2.21 -19.22 9.56
N SER A 173 -3.28 -18.79 10.25
CA SER A 173 -3.23 -17.59 11.09
C SER A 173 -2.58 -17.90 12.44
N ASP A 174 -2.24 -16.85 13.19
CA ASP A 174 -1.66 -16.98 14.53
C ASP A 174 -0.42 -17.90 14.57
N THR A 175 0.32 -17.91 13.46
CA THR A 175 1.46 -18.80 13.22
C THR A 175 2.67 -17.96 12.80
N GLU A 176 3.65 -17.82 13.70
CA GLU A 176 4.87 -17.06 13.41
C GLU A 176 5.92 -17.94 12.73
N VAL A 177 6.48 -17.46 11.62
CA VAL A 177 7.69 -18.06 11.03
C VAL A 177 8.92 -17.63 11.82
N VAL A 178 9.66 -18.64 12.30
CA VAL A 178 10.84 -18.47 13.15
C VAL A 178 12.15 -18.84 12.45
N GLY A 179 12.08 -19.32 11.20
CA GLY A 179 13.25 -19.51 10.34
C GLY A 179 12.96 -20.36 9.10
N ALA A 180 14.00 -20.75 8.36
CA ALA A 180 13.91 -21.54 7.13
C ALA A 180 14.68 -22.86 7.21
N THR A 181 14.18 -23.91 6.57
CA THR A 181 15.00 -25.08 6.21
C THR A 181 15.67 -24.80 4.87
N VAL A 182 16.99 -24.98 4.83
CA VAL A 182 17.82 -24.65 3.67
C VAL A 182 18.63 -25.86 3.26
N HIS A 183 18.62 -26.19 1.97
CA HIS A 183 19.45 -27.24 1.39
C HIS A 183 20.20 -26.66 0.18
N SER A 184 21.53 -26.79 0.18
CA SER A 184 22.38 -26.34 -0.94
C SER A 184 22.12 -24.89 -1.38
N GLY A 185 21.95 -23.97 -0.41
CA GLY A 185 21.72 -22.55 -0.66
C GLY A 185 20.30 -22.20 -1.14
N ARG A 186 19.34 -23.13 -1.04
CA ARG A 186 17.93 -22.90 -1.41
C ARG A 186 16.99 -23.20 -0.25
N ILE A 187 15.95 -22.41 -0.07
CA ILE A 187 14.88 -22.73 0.88
C ILE A 187 14.10 -23.96 0.39
N THR A 188 13.84 -24.88 1.31
CA THR A 188 12.96 -26.06 1.10
C THR A 188 11.73 -26.04 2.01
N GLY A 189 11.60 -25.03 2.86
CA GLY A 189 10.49 -24.91 3.81
C GLY A 189 10.72 -23.81 4.84
N VAL A 190 9.66 -23.49 5.58
CA VAL A 190 9.70 -22.55 6.70
C VAL A 190 9.43 -23.28 8.02
N ARG A 191 10.18 -22.90 9.06
CA ARG A 191 9.96 -23.38 10.42
C ARG A 191 8.94 -22.51 11.13
N VAL A 192 7.96 -23.16 11.73
CA VAL A 192 7.00 -22.57 12.67
C VAL A 192 7.06 -23.37 13.98
N PRO A 193 6.42 -22.95 15.08
CA PRO A 193 6.46 -23.70 16.34
C PRO A 193 5.96 -25.14 16.17
N GLY A 194 6.83 -26.12 16.39
CA GLY A 194 6.47 -27.54 16.41
C GLY A 194 6.40 -28.24 15.05
N GLU A 195 6.56 -27.54 13.92
CA GLU A 195 6.51 -28.15 12.59
C GLU A 195 7.33 -27.39 11.53
N VAL A 196 7.54 -28.04 10.39
CA VAL A 196 8.11 -27.44 9.18
C VAL A 196 7.02 -27.47 8.11
N ILE A 197 6.76 -26.31 7.50
CA ILE A 197 5.91 -26.20 6.32
C ILE A 197 6.84 -26.25 5.11
N GLU A 198 6.87 -27.40 4.44
CA GLU A 198 7.67 -27.62 3.22
C GLU A 198 7.23 -26.68 2.09
N ALA A 199 8.19 -26.12 1.37
CA ALA A 199 7.97 -25.12 0.34
C ALA A 199 9.01 -25.24 -0.77
N ASP A 200 8.58 -25.18 -2.02
CA ASP A 200 9.47 -25.07 -3.17
C ASP A 200 9.80 -23.59 -3.46
N VAL A 201 8.93 -22.67 -3.02
CA VAL A 201 9.08 -21.21 -3.08
C VAL A 201 8.54 -20.57 -1.80
N VAL A 202 9.22 -19.55 -1.27
CA VAL A 202 8.75 -18.74 -0.15
C VAL A 202 8.66 -17.28 -0.57
N VAL A 203 7.49 -16.65 -0.43
CA VAL A 203 7.25 -15.24 -0.74
C VAL A 203 7.17 -14.45 0.56
N ASN A 204 8.15 -13.60 0.85
CA ASN A 204 8.13 -12.66 1.96
C ASN A 204 7.30 -11.42 1.61
N ALA A 205 6.04 -11.42 2.06
CA ALA A 205 5.08 -10.33 1.96
C ALA A 205 4.73 -9.76 3.35
N ALA A 206 5.66 -9.83 4.31
CA ALA A 206 5.42 -9.51 5.73
C ALA A 206 5.39 -8.00 6.03
N GLY A 207 5.15 -7.17 5.02
CA GLY A 207 5.04 -5.71 5.14
C GLY A 207 6.19 -5.11 5.95
N PRO A 208 5.92 -4.27 6.97
CA PRO A 208 6.97 -3.58 7.73
C PRO A 208 7.88 -4.55 8.51
N TRP A 209 7.45 -5.80 8.72
CA TRP A 209 8.26 -6.85 9.35
C TRP A 209 9.11 -7.65 8.36
N ALA A 210 9.06 -7.33 7.06
CA ALA A 210 9.77 -8.10 6.04
C ALA A 210 11.28 -8.17 6.27
N GLY A 211 11.92 -7.11 6.78
CA GLY A 211 13.33 -7.13 7.15
C GLY A 211 13.64 -8.13 8.28
N GLN A 212 12.84 -8.10 9.36
CA GLN A 212 12.96 -9.05 10.49
C GLN A 212 12.71 -10.50 10.06
N VAL A 213 11.69 -10.72 9.23
CA VAL A 213 11.38 -12.05 8.68
C VAL A 213 12.55 -12.53 7.82
N SER A 214 13.05 -11.70 6.90
CA SER A 214 14.14 -12.09 6.02
C SER A 214 15.44 -12.41 6.77
N ALA A 215 15.74 -11.66 7.84
CA ALA A 215 16.86 -11.96 8.72
C ALA A 215 16.75 -13.35 9.37
N ARG A 216 15.55 -13.75 9.82
CA ARG A 216 15.29 -15.10 10.38
C ARG A 216 15.41 -16.21 9.33
N LEU A 217 15.11 -15.90 8.07
CA LEU A 217 15.28 -16.83 6.95
C LEU A 217 16.74 -16.96 6.50
N GLY A 218 17.61 -16.03 6.90
CA GLY A 218 19.06 -16.05 6.60
C GLY A 218 19.49 -15.14 5.45
N ALA A 219 18.62 -14.23 4.98
CA ALA A 219 18.92 -13.29 3.89
C ALA A 219 18.36 -11.89 4.22
N PRO A 220 18.99 -11.12 5.12
CA PRO A 220 18.45 -9.84 5.59
C PRO A 220 18.27 -8.82 4.45
N ILE A 221 17.20 -8.03 4.53
CA ILE A 221 16.90 -6.90 3.64
C ILE A 221 16.55 -5.66 4.46
N ALA A 222 16.85 -4.48 3.92
CA ALA A 222 16.72 -3.18 4.59
C ALA A 222 15.30 -2.59 4.52
N VAL A 223 14.27 -3.40 4.77
CA VAL A 223 12.89 -2.93 4.94
C VAL A 223 12.65 -2.54 6.40
N ARG A 224 12.35 -1.27 6.65
CA ARG A 224 12.14 -0.70 7.98
C ARG A 224 10.72 -0.18 8.17
N PRO A 225 10.19 -0.18 9.41
CA PRO A 225 8.90 0.42 9.69
C PRO A 225 8.95 1.95 9.63
N ARG A 226 7.95 2.57 9.00
CA ARG A 226 7.70 4.01 9.07
C ARG A 226 6.31 4.26 9.63
N ARG A 227 6.23 4.87 10.81
CA ARG A 227 4.97 5.11 11.52
C ARG A 227 4.13 6.15 10.80
N GLY A 228 2.83 5.89 10.69
CA GLY A 228 1.83 6.87 10.30
C GLY A 228 0.58 6.80 11.15
N GLU A 229 -0.05 7.94 11.35
CA GLU A 229 -1.27 8.11 12.14
C GLU A 229 -2.37 8.76 11.29
N VAL A 230 -3.61 8.39 11.58
CA VAL A 230 -4.83 8.86 10.91
C VAL A 230 -5.87 9.19 11.97
N LEU A 231 -6.57 10.30 11.78
CA LEU A 231 -7.79 10.66 12.50
C LEU A 231 -9.02 10.25 11.69
N VAL A 232 -10.08 9.85 12.39
CA VAL A 232 -11.36 9.44 11.78
C VAL A 232 -12.47 10.22 12.42
N THR A 233 -13.27 10.91 11.60
CA THR A 233 -14.45 11.62 12.07
C THR A 233 -15.62 10.66 12.30
N THR A 234 -16.66 11.11 12.99
CA THR A 234 -18.01 10.56 12.80
C THR A 234 -18.46 10.72 11.34
N PRO A 235 -19.48 10.00 10.85
CA PRO A 235 -19.96 10.17 9.47
C PRO A 235 -20.32 11.63 9.12
N MET A 236 -19.79 12.12 8.01
CA MET A 236 -19.97 13.45 7.42
C MET A 236 -20.24 13.33 5.90
N PRO A 237 -21.34 12.66 5.49
CA PRO A 237 -21.60 12.36 4.08
C PRO A 237 -21.69 13.63 3.24
N GLY A 238 -21.00 13.63 2.09
CA GLY A 238 -21.04 14.71 1.11
C GLY A 238 -20.17 15.94 1.43
N VAL A 239 -19.47 15.95 2.58
CA VAL A 239 -18.55 17.04 2.94
C VAL A 239 -17.27 16.99 2.13
N VAL A 240 -16.70 15.80 1.96
CA VAL A 240 -15.50 15.53 1.14
C VAL A 240 -15.93 14.55 0.06
N ARG A 241 -15.79 14.91 -1.23
CA ARG A 241 -16.37 14.13 -2.34
C ARG A 241 -15.32 13.34 -3.11
N HIS A 242 -14.14 13.90 -3.26
CA HIS A 242 -12.96 13.33 -3.86
C HIS A 242 -11.92 13.08 -2.77
N LYS A 243 -10.87 12.36 -3.12
CA LYS A 243 -9.66 12.41 -2.32
C LYS A 243 -8.98 13.77 -2.50
N VAL A 244 -8.69 14.48 -1.42
CA VAL A 244 -8.02 15.79 -1.53
C VAL A 244 -6.75 15.83 -0.71
N TYR A 245 -5.67 16.32 -1.31
CA TYR A 245 -4.43 16.59 -0.58
C TYR A 245 -3.65 17.76 -1.14
N ASP A 246 -2.86 18.37 -0.26
CA ASP A 246 -2.04 19.55 -0.55
C ASP A 246 -0.77 19.16 -1.33
N ALA A 247 -0.41 19.89 -2.38
CA ALA A 247 0.80 19.72 -3.19
C ALA A 247 2.10 19.89 -2.39
N ASP A 248 2.06 20.52 -1.22
CA ASP A 248 3.16 20.47 -0.22
C ASP A 248 3.53 19.02 0.17
N TYR A 249 2.66 18.05 -0.16
CA TYR A 249 2.91 16.61 -0.08
C TYR A 249 4.03 16.12 -1.02
N VAL A 250 4.11 16.63 -2.25
CA VAL A 250 5.06 16.14 -3.27
C VAL A 250 6.51 16.42 -2.84
N GLY A 251 6.75 17.52 -2.12
CA GLY A 251 8.06 17.83 -1.55
C GLY A 251 8.42 17.01 -0.29
N ALA A 252 7.44 16.43 0.41
CA ALA A 252 7.66 15.71 1.67
C ALA A 252 8.07 14.24 1.46
N VAL A 253 7.81 13.66 0.28
CA VAL A 253 8.15 12.25 -0.01
C VAL A 253 9.66 12.02 -0.03
N GLY A 254 10.48 13.05 -0.28
CA GLY A 254 11.95 12.94 -0.41
C GLY A 254 12.81 13.59 0.70
N ALA A 255 12.24 14.08 1.81
CA ALA A 255 13.02 14.78 2.84
C ALA A 255 13.66 13.84 3.88
N ASP A 256 15.00 13.85 3.93
CA ASP A 256 15.90 12.95 4.68
C ASP A 256 16.16 13.34 6.16
N SER A 257 15.16 13.87 6.88
CA SER A 257 15.35 14.16 8.32
C SER A 257 14.40 13.32 9.15
N GLY A 258 14.89 12.78 10.28
CA GLY A 258 14.09 12.04 11.26
C GLY A 258 12.99 12.87 11.95
N ALA A 259 12.69 14.06 11.44
CA ALA A 259 11.63 14.94 11.90
C ALA A 259 10.24 14.44 11.47
N LEU A 260 9.23 14.77 12.27
CA LEU A 260 7.83 14.54 11.93
C LEU A 260 7.49 15.23 10.61
N GLN A 261 7.07 14.44 9.62
CA GLN A 261 6.42 14.95 8.42
C GLN A 261 4.92 14.68 8.55
N THR A 262 4.11 15.72 8.45
CA THR A 262 2.65 15.60 8.36
C THR A 262 2.20 15.98 6.97
N SER A 263 1.22 15.30 6.42
CA SER A 263 0.47 15.75 5.24
C SER A 263 -1.01 15.84 5.62
N ALA A 264 -1.78 16.66 4.91
CA ALA A 264 -3.22 16.58 4.93
C ALA A 264 -3.67 15.89 3.64
N VAL A 265 -4.01 14.63 3.79
CA VAL A 265 -4.81 13.81 2.89
C VAL A 265 -6.15 13.66 3.59
N VAL A 266 -7.19 14.17 2.96
CA VAL A 266 -8.54 14.19 3.50
C VAL A 266 -9.45 13.48 2.52
N GLU A 267 -10.15 12.46 2.99
CA GLU A 267 -11.00 11.64 2.14
C GLU A 267 -12.16 11.03 2.91
N SER A 268 -13.34 10.99 2.29
CA SER A 268 -14.50 10.28 2.83
C SER A 268 -14.42 8.80 2.48
N THR A 269 -14.86 7.93 3.39
CA THR A 269 -15.09 6.52 3.10
C THR A 269 -16.51 6.29 2.62
N TRP A 270 -16.81 5.10 2.09
CA TRP A 270 -18.17 4.71 1.69
C TRP A 270 -19.18 4.81 2.84
N GLY A 271 -18.76 4.49 4.07
CA GLY A 271 -19.55 4.65 5.30
C GLY A 271 -19.75 6.11 5.75
N GLY A 272 -19.22 7.09 5.02
CA GLY A 272 -19.38 8.52 5.25
C GLY A 272 -18.42 9.13 6.27
N THR A 273 -17.59 8.34 6.97
CA THR A 273 -16.54 8.91 7.84
C THR A 273 -15.47 9.59 7.01
N VAL A 274 -14.82 10.63 7.53
CA VAL A 274 -13.66 11.25 6.89
C VAL A 274 -12.39 10.73 7.56
N LEU A 275 -11.48 10.20 6.75
CA LEU A 275 -10.11 9.89 7.12
C LEU A 275 -9.26 11.13 6.91
N ILE A 276 -8.47 11.45 7.92
CA ILE A 276 -7.56 12.59 7.91
C ILE A 276 -6.18 12.05 8.27
N GLY A 277 -5.36 11.86 7.24
CA GLY A 277 -4.02 11.33 7.36
C GLY A 277 -3.02 12.16 6.57
N SER A 278 -1.72 11.88 6.63
CA SER A 278 -1.11 11.09 7.69
C SER A 278 0.23 11.67 8.10
N SER A 279 0.71 11.23 9.26
CA SER A 279 2.07 11.46 9.71
C SER A 279 3.06 10.45 9.11
N ARG A 280 4.34 10.81 9.16
CA ARG A 280 5.49 9.98 8.85
C ARG A 280 6.55 10.20 9.91
N ARG A 281 6.89 9.14 10.65
CA ARG A 281 7.95 9.13 11.67
C ARG A 281 8.79 7.85 11.57
N ARG A 282 10.12 7.99 11.67
CA ARG A 282 11.05 6.86 11.82
C ARG A 282 11.27 6.63 13.31
N VAL A 283 10.50 5.70 13.89
CA VAL A 283 10.49 5.41 15.34
C VAL A 283 10.45 3.89 15.59
N ASP A 284 11.05 3.13 14.68
CA ASP A 284 10.97 1.68 14.66
C ASP A 284 9.52 1.19 14.77
N PHE A 285 9.26 0.28 15.72
CA PHE A 285 7.94 -0.25 16.03
C PHE A 285 7.28 0.42 17.25
N ASP A 286 7.66 1.64 17.64
CA ASP A 286 6.91 2.43 18.65
C ASP A 286 5.49 2.72 18.13
N ASP A 287 4.49 2.06 18.73
CA ASP A 287 3.09 2.15 18.35
C ASP A 287 2.32 3.21 19.14
N ALA A 288 2.98 3.96 20.02
CA ALA A 288 2.37 5.02 20.80
C ALA A 288 1.79 6.12 19.89
N ILE A 289 0.51 6.43 20.14
CA ILE A 289 -0.19 7.56 19.56
C ILE A 289 0.26 8.85 20.26
N ARG A 290 0.60 9.88 19.49
CA ARG A 290 1.17 11.13 20.01
C ARG A 290 0.20 12.31 19.79
N PRO A 291 -0.34 12.95 20.86
CA PRO A 291 -1.31 14.03 20.73
C PRO A 291 -0.84 15.24 19.91
N ASP A 292 0.44 15.58 19.98
CA ASP A 292 1.07 16.62 19.16
C ASP A 292 1.05 16.28 17.67
N VAL A 293 1.26 15.00 17.32
CA VAL A 293 1.16 14.53 15.93
C VAL A 293 -0.28 14.59 15.43
N LEU A 294 -1.23 14.14 16.23
CA LEU A 294 -2.66 14.24 15.90
C LEU A 294 -3.10 15.70 15.73
N SER A 295 -2.63 16.59 16.62
CA SER A 295 -2.92 18.03 16.54
C SER A 295 -2.34 18.64 15.26
N ALA A 296 -1.12 18.24 14.87
CA ALA A 296 -0.51 18.68 13.62
C ALA A 296 -1.27 18.18 12.38
N ILE A 297 -1.75 16.94 12.38
CA ILE A 297 -2.61 16.40 11.30
C ILE A 297 -3.92 17.22 11.21
N ALA A 298 -4.62 17.40 12.33
CA ALA A 298 -5.86 18.17 12.38
C ALA A 298 -5.66 19.62 11.90
N ALA A 299 -4.60 20.29 12.35
CA ALA A 299 -4.30 21.66 11.94
C ALA A 299 -4.06 21.79 10.43
N LYS A 300 -3.47 20.79 9.77
CA LYS A 300 -3.32 20.78 8.30
C LYS A 300 -4.65 20.55 7.60
N ALA A 301 -5.44 19.61 8.10
CA ALA A 301 -6.76 19.33 7.54
C ALA A 301 -7.71 20.53 7.61
N LEU A 302 -7.69 21.28 8.71
CA LEU A 302 -8.51 22.49 8.88
C LEU A 302 -8.13 23.62 7.92
N ARG A 303 -6.89 23.68 7.44
CA ARG A 303 -6.50 24.64 6.40
C ARG A 303 -7.12 24.28 5.05
N LEU A 304 -7.20 23.00 4.72
CA LEU A 304 -7.83 22.54 3.48
C LEU A 304 -9.37 22.57 3.59
N PHE A 305 -9.92 22.03 4.67
CA PHE A 305 -11.36 21.92 4.91
C PHE A 305 -11.72 22.57 6.25
N PRO A 306 -11.95 23.89 6.27
CA PRO A 306 -12.42 24.59 7.47
C PRO A 306 -13.72 24.01 8.05
N ALA A 307 -14.56 23.39 7.20
CA ALA A 307 -15.79 22.70 7.61
C ALA A 307 -15.57 21.53 8.59
N LEU A 308 -14.32 21.06 8.76
CA LEU A 308 -13.98 20.03 9.74
C LEU A 308 -13.79 20.58 11.16
N ALA A 309 -13.89 21.90 11.39
CA ALA A 309 -13.65 22.53 12.69
C ALA A 309 -14.52 21.98 13.83
N ASP A 310 -15.78 21.66 13.51
CA ASP A 310 -16.76 21.12 14.46
C ASP A 310 -16.92 19.59 14.33
N ALA A 311 -16.06 18.93 13.55
CA ALA A 311 -16.15 17.49 13.34
C ALA A 311 -15.80 16.72 14.62
N ALA A 312 -16.68 15.81 15.03
CA ALA A 312 -16.37 14.88 16.11
C ALA A 312 -15.36 13.83 15.62
N ILE A 313 -14.25 13.66 16.35
CA ILE A 313 -13.30 12.57 16.12
C ILE A 313 -13.79 11.32 16.84
N MET A 314 -14.10 10.27 16.08
CA MET A 314 -14.56 8.99 16.60
C MET A 314 -13.40 8.07 16.97
N ARG A 315 -12.27 8.17 16.25
CA ARG A 315 -11.11 7.27 16.41
C ARG A 315 -9.84 7.95 15.92
N ALA A 316 -8.72 7.58 16.52
CA ALA A 316 -7.39 7.73 15.96
C ALA A 316 -6.71 6.37 15.92
N TYR A 317 -5.90 6.12 14.90
CA TYR A 317 -5.10 4.90 14.82
C TYR A 317 -3.79 5.18 14.11
N GLY A 318 -2.85 4.25 14.20
CA GLY A 318 -1.65 4.31 13.39
C GLY A 318 -1.14 2.94 12.99
N GLY A 319 -0.37 2.91 11.91
CA GLY A 319 0.22 1.72 11.34
C GLY A 319 1.69 1.95 10.96
N PHE A 320 2.36 0.88 10.55
CA PHE A 320 3.75 0.93 10.10
C PHE A 320 3.82 0.62 8.61
N ARG A 321 4.41 1.52 7.84
CA ARG A 321 4.64 1.36 6.41
C ARG A 321 5.97 0.62 6.18
N PRO A 322 6.04 -0.35 5.27
CA PRO A 322 7.31 -0.97 4.88
C PRO A 322 8.12 0.01 4.02
N TYR A 323 9.12 0.66 4.61
CA TYR A 323 9.96 1.66 3.98
C TYR A 323 11.29 1.06 3.52
N VAL A 324 11.73 1.47 2.33
CA VAL A 324 13.07 1.24 1.74
C VAL A 324 13.63 2.62 1.37
N ASP A 325 14.94 2.82 1.46
CA ASP A 325 15.54 4.17 1.38
C ASP A 325 15.35 4.89 0.04
N ASP A 326 15.24 4.15 -1.06
CA ASP A 326 14.95 4.70 -2.39
C ASP A 326 13.45 4.71 -2.73
N HIS A 327 12.59 4.43 -1.74
CA HIS A 327 11.12 4.51 -1.82
C HIS A 327 10.44 3.54 -2.80
N LEU A 328 11.18 2.61 -3.41
CA LEU A 328 10.60 1.61 -4.32
C LEU A 328 10.20 0.32 -3.58
N PRO A 329 9.15 -0.38 -4.04
CA PRO A 329 8.86 -1.75 -3.60
C PRO A 329 10.02 -2.72 -3.88
N VAL A 330 10.06 -3.81 -3.13
CA VAL A 330 10.98 -4.95 -3.35
C VAL A 330 10.17 -6.10 -3.94
N LEU A 331 10.53 -6.52 -5.16
CA LEU A 331 9.91 -7.61 -5.90
C LEU A 331 10.98 -8.47 -6.58
N GLY A 332 10.94 -9.78 -6.36
CA GLY A 332 11.80 -10.75 -7.06
C GLY A 332 12.48 -11.76 -6.13
N GLU A 333 13.26 -12.67 -6.71
CA GLU A 333 14.05 -13.67 -5.99
C GLU A 333 15.26 -13.03 -5.30
N ASP A 334 15.58 -13.47 -4.08
CA ASP A 334 16.81 -13.07 -3.40
C ASP A 334 18.01 -13.76 -4.05
N PRO A 335 19.01 -13.01 -4.55
CA PRO A 335 20.17 -13.58 -5.24
C PRO A 335 21.09 -14.41 -4.33
N ARG A 336 20.96 -14.29 -3.01
CA ARG A 336 21.81 -14.94 -2.02
C ARG A 336 21.19 -16.22 -1.46
N LEU A 337 19.86 -16.36 -1.56
CA LEU A 337 19.11 -17.51 -1.02
C LEU A 337 18.02 -17.93 -2.00
N GLY A 338 18.31 -18.97 -2.79
CA GLY A 338 17.39 -19.44 -3.82
C GLY A 338 16.05 -19.89 -3.24
N ASN A 339 14.99 -19.75 -4.03
CA ASN A 339 13.58 -19.96 -3.66
C ASN A 339 13.00 -18.96 -2.64
N LEU A 340 13.78 -18.00 -2.12
CA LEU A 340 13.24 -16.88 -1.37
C LEU A 340 12.88 -15.75 -2.33
N TRP A 341 11.64 -15.30 -2.28
CA TRP A 341 11.11 -14.20 -3.07
C TRP A 341 10.58 -13.10 -2.16
N HIS A 342 10.63 -11.86 -2.61
CA HIS A 342 10.11 -10.70 -1.90
C HIS A 342 8.95 -10.07 -2.66
N ALA A 343 7.95 -9.60 -1.93
CA ALA A 343 6.87 -8.74 -2.40
C ALA A 343 6.48 -7.80 -1.25
N THR A 344 7.27 -6.75 -1.03
CA THR A 344 7.16 -5.86 0.14
C THR A 344 7.69 -4.45 -0.20
N GLY A 345 7.86 -3.57 0.79
CA GLY A 345 8.52 -2.28 0.61
C GLY A 345 7.64 -1.17 0.01
N HIS A 346 6.34 -1.41 -0.14
CA HIS A 346 5.40 -0.49 -0.81
C HIS A 346 5.08 0.82 -0.07
N GLU A 347 5.79 1.18 1.00
CA GLU A 347 5.52 2.33 1.87
C GLU A 347 4.01 2.51 2.15
N GLY A 348 3.42 3.63 1.73
CA GLY A 348 2.00 3.95 1.83
C GLY A 348 1.16 3.54 0.62
N ALA A 349 1.78 3.04 -0.45
CA ALA A 349 1.15 2.68 -1.71
C ALA A 349 0.73 1.20 -1.78
N GLY A 350 0.92 0.42 -0.72
CA GLY A 350 0.70 -1.03 -0.72
C GLY A 350 -0.71 -1.49 -1.13
N ILE A 351 -1.76 -0.71 -0.86
CA ILE A 351 -3.11 -1.00 -1.39
C ILE A 351 -3.10 -0.83 -2.91
N GLY A 352 -2.83 0.39 -3.37
CA GLY A 352 -2.77 0.74 -4.79
C GLY A 352 -1.93 -0.20 -5.63
N LEU A 353 -0.74 -0.59 -5.17
CA LEU A 353 0.24 -1.38 -5.93
C LEU A 353 0.09 -2.90 -5.77
N SER A 354 -0.78 -3.39 -4.89
CA SER A 354 -0.84 -4.82 -4.53
C SER A 354 -1.19 -5.73 -5.70
N VAL A 355 -2.20 -5.40 -6.50
CA VAL A 355 -2.67 -6.24 -7.60
C VAL A 355 -1.67 -6.28 -8.76
N GLY A 356 -1.05 -5.14 -9.08
CA GLY A 356 0.07 -5.08 -10.04
C GLY A 356 1.29 -5.88 -9.56
N THR A 357 1.66 -5.74 -8.29
CA THR A 357 2.77 -6.50 -7.69
C THR A 357 2.52 -8.01 -7.79
N ALA A 358 1.32 -8.46 -7.43
CA ALA A 358 0.96 -9.87 -7.48
C ALA A 358 0.96 -10.43 -8.91
N ARG A 359 0.49 -9.64 -9.87
CA ARG A 359 0.53 -9.98 -11.30
C ARG A 359 1.96 -10.23 -11.77
N LEU A 360 2.87 -9.29 -11.49
CA LEU A 360 4.29 -9.40 -11.86
C LEU A 360 4.97 -10.57 -11.15
N LEU A 361 4.71 -10.77 -9.85
CA LEU A 361 5.26 -11.91 -9.11
C LEU A 361 4.87 -13.24 -9.76
N ARG A 362 3.60 -13.38 -10.13
CA ARG A 362 3.09 -14.58 -10.80
C ARG A 362 3.75 -14.77 -12.17
N GLU A 363 3.88 -13.72 -12.98
CA GLU A 363 4.57 -13.78 -14.28
C GLU A 363 6.02 -14.25 -14.14
N LEU A 364 6.77 -13.69 -13.18
CA LEU A 364 8.14 -14.09 -12.89
C LEU A 364 8.23 -15.56 -12.48
N LEU A 365 7.35 -16.02 -11.57
CA LEU A 365 7.33 -17.41 -11.11
C LEU A 365 6.89 -18.41 -12.19
N THR A 366 6.10 -17.99 -13.17
CA THR A 366 5.68 -18.83 -14.30
C THR A 366 6.59 -18.70 -15.52
N GLY A 367 7.65 -17.89 -15.46
CA GLY A 367 8.55 -17.63 -16.60
C GLY A 367 7.85 -16.92 -17.77
N THR A 368 6.76 -16.20 -17.49
CA THR A 368 6.06 -15.36 -18.47
C THR A 368 6.71 -13.99 -18.52
N GLU A 369 6.78 -13.38 -19.71
CA GLU A 369 7.28 -12.00 -19.86
C GLU A 369 6.47 -11.05 -18.96
N PRO A 370 7.12 -10.28 -18.08
CA PRO A 370 6.43 -9.36 -17.19
C PRO A 370 5.70 -8.25 -17.95
N ALA A 371 4.55 -7.80 -17.45
CA ALA A 371 3.75 -6.73 -18.06
C ALA A 371 4.47 -5.36 -18.10
N MET A 372 5.54 -5.20 -17.33
CA MET A 372 6.43 -4.03 -17.34
C MET A 372 7.85 -4.44 -16.89
N PRO A 373 8.88 -3.62 -17.16
CA PRO A 373 10.22 -3.82 -16.59
C PRO A 373 10.18 -3.92 -15.06
N VAL A 374 10.97 -4.82 -14.47
CA VAL A 374 10.98 -5.09 -13.02
C VAL A 374 12.34 -4.85 -12.35
N GLU A 375 13.34 -4.45 -13.12
CA GLU A 375 14.73 -4.30 -12.71
C GLU A 375 14.91 -3.29 -11.58
N GLU A 376 14.06 -2.26 -11.52
CA GLU A 376 14.10 -1.26 -10.45
C GLU A 376 13.52 -1.77 -9.11
N PHE A 377 12.84 -2.91 -9.11
CA PHE A 377 12.25 -3.50 -7.90
C PHE A 377 13.07 -4.65 -7.33
N THR A 378 14.12 -5.11 -8.02
CA THR A 378 14.85 -6.32 -7.64
C THR A 378 15.52 -6.22 -6.27
N VAL A 379 15.83 -7.37 -5.70
CA VAL A 379 16.39 -7.49 -4.34
C VAL A 379 17.85 -7.05 -4.27
N ASP A 380 18.58 -7.11 -5.38
CA ASP A 380 20.02 -6.83 -5.47
C ASP A 380 20.38 -5.34 -5.50
N ARG A 381 19.40 -4.45 -5.50
CA ARG A 381 19.65 -3.00 -5.48
C ARG A 381 20.24 -2.54 -4.14
N PRO A 382 21.14 -1.54 -4.13
CA PRO A 382 21.85 -1.11 -2.92
C PRO A 382 20.94 -0.74 -1.74
N ALA A 383 19.79 -0.10 -2.00
CA ALA A 383 18.86 0.30 -0.94
C ALA A 383 18.21 -0.88 -0.20
N VAL A 384 18.17 -2.08 -0.81
CA VAL A 384 17.59 -3.29 -0.22
C VAL A 384 18.65 -4.12 0.51
N LEU A 385 19.86 -4.18 -0.04
CA LEU A 385 20.97 -4.93 0.54
C LEU A 385 21.81 -4.14 1.55
N ALA A 386 21.55 -2.85 1.74
CA ALA A 386 22.23 -2.02 2.71
C ALA A 386 22.27 -2.71 4.09
N GLU A 387 23.43 -2.63 4.75
CA GLU A 387 23.57 -3.18 6.09
C GLU A 387 22.54 -2.52 7.00
N VAL A 388 21.64 -3.33 7.57
CA VAL A 388 20.75 -2.89 8.64
C VAL A 388 21.66 -2.65 9.84
N ALA A 389 22.08 -1.40 10.05
CA ALA A 389 22.89 -1.03 11.20
C ALA A 389 22.20 -1.55 12.48
N ALA A 390 22.97 -2.31 13.26
CA ALA A 390 22.52 -3.09 14.42
C ALA A 390 22.00 -2.24 15.58
#